data_AF-A0ABD0TDY8-F1
#
_entry.id   AF-A0ABD0TDY8-F1
#
_cell.length_a   1.000
_cell.length_b   1.000
_cell.length_c   1.000
_cell.angle_alpha   90.00
_cell.angle_beta   90.00
_cell.angle_gamma   90.00
#
_symmetry.space_group_name_H-M   'P 1'
#
loop_
_entity.id
_entity.type
_entity.pdbx_description
1 polymer ?
#
loop_
_entity_poly.entity_id
_entity_poly.type
_entity_poly.pdbx_seq_one_letter_code
_entity_poly.pdbx_strand_id
1 'polypeptide(L)'
;MALPVLSSREISFALTQEELDKSCVELRSGIRCIDNYTTVCMEKHEQLVFRRIYSGITDVVQDLCTRGKYQDEYLKHATCVKHVRPEYEKCSKRYEVTLTTLSDSHKTEQYQTDHDGGNSHEDYLRTVCCSFQEYLMCSEQTVQSSCGDEAALFTSAFLKRMASNIIKNFCLEYRGHECGLPDKAADTDYSVIMVSISVMANLLAYMSGALVPT
;
A
#
# COMPACT_ATOMS: atom_id res chain seq x y z
N MET A 1 11.65 -14.07 -9.31
CA MET A 1 11.85 -14.15 -7.85
C MET A 1 10.78 -13.29 -7.21
N ALA A 2 9.69 -13.88 -6.73
CA ALA A 2 8.61 -13.14 -6.07
C ALA A 2 9.13 -12.61 -4.73
N LEU A 3 8.88 -11.33 -4.42
CA LEU A 3 9.25 -10.70 -3.16
C LEU A 3 8.55 -11.44 -2.00
N PRO A 4 9.28 -12.22 -1.19
CA PRO A 4 8.67 -13.10 -0.19
C PRO A 4 7.95 -12.33 0.92
N VAL A 5 8.31 -11.06 1.11
CA VAL A 5 7.84 -10.23 2.23
C VAL A 5 6.35 -9.86 2.13
N LEU A 6 5.77 -9.88 0.92
CA LEU A 6 4.33 -9.65 0.74
C LEU A 6 3.49 -10.93 0.77
N SER A 7 4.12 -12.10 0.78
CA SER A 7 3.45 -13.42 0.72
C SER A 7 3.76 -14.30 1.94
N SER A 8 4.73 -13.92 2.78
CA SER A 8 5.00 -14.65 4.02
C SER A 8 3.88 -14.39 5.02
N ARG A 9 3.10 -15.45 5.28
CA ARG A 9 2.05 -15.58 6.31
C ARG A 9 2.49 -15.20 7.74
N GLU A 10 3.78 -14.89 7.93
CA GLU A 10 4.44 -14.76 9.23
C GLU A 10 4.68 -13.30 9.67
N ILE A 11 4.55 -12.30 8.79
CA ILE A 11 4.79 -10.88 9.17
C ILE A 11 3.48 -10.17 9.59
N SER A 12 2.37 -10.91 9.68
CA SER A 12 1.09 -10.32 10.04
C SER A 12 0.77 -10.43 11.52
N PHE A 13 0.99 -9.30 12.18
CA PHE A 13 0.56 -8.90 13.53
C PHE A 13 1.04 -9.81 14.67
N ALA A 14 2.23 -9.52 15.21
CA ALA A 14 2.59 -9.94 16.56
C ALA A 14 1.67 -9.24 17.56
N LEU A 15 1.19 -9.96 18.58
CA LEU A 15 -0.07 -9.61 19.25
C LEU A 15 0.11 -9.06 20.64
N THR A 16 1.31 -9.25 21.16
CA THR A 16 1.76 -8.79 22.45
C THR A 16 3.16 -8.26 22.28
N GLN A 17 3.60 -7.46 23.24
CA GLN A 17 5.00 -7.03 23.30
C GLN A 17 5.95 -8.23 23.26
N GLU A 18 5.60 -9.34 23.91
CA GLU A 18 6.44 -10.54 23.98
C GLU A 18 6.54 -11.26 22.64
N GLU A 19 5.42 -11.46 21.96
CA GLU A 19 5.41 -12.04 20.61
C GLU A 19 6.12 -11.14 19.59
N LEU A 20 6.00 -9.82 19.78
CA LEU A 20 6.65 -8.84 18.93
C LEU A 20 8.16 -8.85 19.15
N ASP A 21 8.62 -8.88 20.40
CA ASP A 21 10.03 -8.96 20.74
C ASP A 21 10.67 -10.22 20.17
N LYS A 22 9.97 -11.36 20.21
CA LYS A 22 10.41 -12.61 19.57
C LYS A 22 10.47 -12.50 18.05
N SER A 23 9.41 -11.98 17.42
CA SER A 23 9.36 -11.75 15.97
C SER A 23 10.46 -10.80 15.50
N CYS A 24 10.80 -9.80 16.31
CA CYS A 24 11.84 -8.83 16.02
C CYS A 24 13.25 -9.44 15.97
N VAL A 25 13.51 -10.55 16.67
CA VAL A 25 14.76 -11.29 16.53
C VAL A 25 14.89 -11.85 15.11
N GLU A 26 13.84 -12.52 14.64
CA GLU A 26 13.80 -13.14 13.30
C GLU A 26 13.82 -12.08 12.19
N LEU A 27 13.00 -11.04 12.30
CA LEU A 27 12.95 -9.95 11.32
C LEU A 27 14.30 -9.26 11.17
N ARG A 28 14.96 -8.90 12.29
CA ARG A 28 16.30 -8.30 12.24
C ARG A 28 17.35 -9.25 11.69
N SER A 29 17.22 -10.55 11.99
CA SER A 29 18.09 -11.57 11.40
C SER A 29 17.93 -11.64 9.88
N GLY A 30 16.70 -11.62 9.38
CA GLY A 30 16.37 -11.58 7.96
C GLY A 30 16.94 -10.34 7.27
N ILE A 31 16.77 -9.15 7.84
CA ILE A 31 17.36 -7.91 7.31
C ILE A 31 18.88 -8.00 7.22
N ARG A 32 19.56 -8.50 8.27
CA ARG A 32 21.02 -8.71 8.25
C ARG A 32 21.45 -9.69 7.17
N CYS A 33 20.67 -10.75 6.92
CA CYS A 33 20.94 -11.72 5.86
C CYS A 33 20.89 -11.03 4.48
N ILE A 34 19.84 -10.23 4.23
CA ILE A 34 19.68 -9.44 3.01
C ILE A 34 20.85 -8.47 2.84
N ASP A 35 21.20 -7.71 3.89
CA ASP A 35 22.32 -6.76 3.88
C ASP A 35 23.67 -7.43 3.58
N ASN A 36 23.92 -8.59 4.18
CA ASN A 36 25.14 -9.36 3.95
C ASN A 36 25.20 -9.86 2.50
N TYR A 37 24.11 -10.47 2.00
CA TYR A 37 24.01 -10.90 0.62
C TYR A 37 24.26 -9.75 -0.36
N THR A 38 23.62 -8.60 -0.14
CA THR A 38 23.83 -7.40 -0.96
C THR A 38 25.28 -6.94 -0.95
N THR A 39 25.95 -7.02 0.20
CA THR A 39 27.35 -6.57 0.33
C THR A 39 28.35 -7.53 -0.31
N VAL A 40 28.11 -8.84 -0.19
CA VAL A 40 29.03 -9.89 -0.66
C VAL A 40 28.83 -10.21 -2.14
N CYS A 41 27.59 -10.21 -2.62
CA CYS A 41 27.24 -10.78 -3.92
C CYS A 41 26.94 -9.75 -5.01
N MET A 42 26.80 -8.46 -4.69
CA MET A 42 26.39 -7.43 -5.65
C MET A 42 27.45 -6.35 -5.86
N GLU A 43 27.49 -5.77 -7.05
CA GLU A 43 28.33 -4.62 -7.36
C GLU A 43 27.80 -3.34 -6.70
N LYS A 44 28.68 -2.33 -6.52
CA LYS A 44 28.31 -1.07 -5.85
C LYS A 44 27.04 -0.41 -6.41
N HIS A 45 26.85 -0.45 -7.73
CA HIS A 45 25.69 0.16 -8.37
C HIS A 45 24.41 -0.63 -8.07
N GLU A 46 24.47 -1.97 -8.11
CA GLU A 46 23.37 -2.87 -7.77
C GLU A 46 23.00 -2.76 -6.29
N GLN A 47 23.99 -2.62 -5.40
CA GLN A 47 23.77 -2.41 -3.97
C GLN A 47 22.88 -1.20 -3.70
N LEU A 48 23.12 -0.07 -4.39
CA LEU A 48 22.31 1.15 -4.24
C LEU A 48 20.85 0.91 -4.65
N VAL A 49 20.65 0.22 -5.78
CA VAL A 49 19.32 -0.11 -6.30
C VAL A 49 18.61 -1.09 -5.35
N PHE A 50 19.28 -2.17 -4.96
CA PHE A 50 18.71 -3.21 -4.11
C PHE A 50 18.38 -2.72 -2.70
N ARG A 51 19.25 -1.90 -2.08
CA ARG A 51 18.94 -1.25 -0.80
C ARG A 51 17.72 -0.35 -0.90
N ARG A 52 17.56 0.39 -2.00
CA ARG A 52 16.36 1.21 -2.25
C ARG A 52 15.10 0.34 -2.38
N ILE A 53 15.18 -0.84 -2.99
CA ILE A 53 14.05 -1.76 -3.15
C ILE A 53 13.51 -2.21 -1.78
N TYR A 54 14.41 -2.58 -0.86
CA TYR A 54 14.07 -3.14 0.45
C TYR A 54 13.98 -2.11 1.59
N SER A 55 14.29 -0.82 1.34
CA SER A 55 14.31 0.18 2.42
C SER A 55 12.97 0.31 3.12
N GLY A 56 11.84 0.23 2.39
CA GLY A 56 10.51 0.31 3.00
C GLY A 56 10.24 -0.78 4.04
N ILE A 57 10.73 -2.00 3.78
CA ILE A 57 10.62 -3.13 4.71
C ILE A 57 11.56 -2.92 5.89
N THR A 58 12.80 -2.51 5.62
CA THR A 58 13.83 -2.25 6.63
C THR A 58 13.37 -1.17 7.61
N ASP A 59 12.78 -0.08 7.11
CA ASP A 59 12.26 1.03 7.90
C ASP A 59 11.11 0.56 8.80
N VAL A 60 10.17 -0.25 8.28
CA VAL A 60 9.08 -0.79 9.10
C VAL A 60 9.60 -1.70 10.19
N VAL A 61 10.52 -2.62 9.88
CA VAL A 61 11.14 -3.50 10.89
C VAL A 61 11.85 -2.67 11.95
N GLN A 62 12.58 -1.63 11.55
CA GLN A 62 13.29 -0.77 12.49
C GLN A 62 12.32 0.00 13.40
N ASP A 63 11.28 0.62 12.84
CA ASP A 63 10.26 1.36 13.60
C ASP A 63 9.46 0.46 14.53
N LEU A 64 9.09 -0.74 14.05
CA LEU A 64 8.27 -1.69 14.79
C LEU A 64 9.04 -2.37 15.93
N CYS A 65 10.32 -2.65 15.72
CA CYS A 65 11.17 -3.34 16.68
C CYS A 65 11.93 -2.40 17.63
N THR A 66 11.76 -1.09 17.48
CA THR A 66 12.32 -0.09 18.37
C THR A 66 11.18 0.48 19.22
N ARG A 67 11.36 0.47 20.55
CA ARG A 67 10.36 1.04 21.46
C ARG A 67 10.10 2.50 21.11
N GLY A 68 8.82 2.86 21.02
CA GLY A 68 8.39 4.22 20.72
C GLY A 68 6.99 4.26 20.11
N LYS A 69 6.59 5.45 19.68
CA LYS A 69 5.20 5.74 19.26
C LYS A 69 4.67 4.81 18.18
N TYR A 70 5.51 4.38 17.23
CA TYR A 70 5.07 3.50 16.14
C TYR A 70 4.74 2.09 16.64
N GLN A 71 5.59 1.55 17.54
CA GLN A 71 5.33 0.28 18.20
C GLN A 71 4.09 0.35 19.09
N ASP A 72 3.92 1.44 19.85
CA ASP A 72 2.76 1.63 20.71
C ASP A 72 1.46 1.67 19.90
N GLU A 73 1.45 2.39 18.78
CA GLU A 73 0.32 2.48 17.86
C GLU A 73 0.01 1.14 17.19
N TYR A 74 1.04 0.38 16.82
CA TYR A 74 0.85 -0.97 16.29
C TYR A 74 0.16 -1.89 17.31
N LEU A 75 0.66 -1.91 18.56
CA LEU A 75 0.14 -2.78 19.61
C LEU A 75 -1.29 -2.41 20.02
N LYS A 76 -1.65 -1.12 19.94
CA LYS A 76 -3.01 -0.61 20.16
C LYS A 76 -4.03 -1.30 19.24
N HIS A 77 -3.69 -1.52 17.97
CA HIS A 77 -4.58 -2.14 16.98
C HIS A 77 -4.42 -3.66 16.85
N ALA A 78 -3.26 -4.21 17.26
CA ALA A 78 -2.87 -5.60 17.03
C ALA A 78 -3.90 -6.62 17.53
N THR A 79 -4.53 -6.38 18.69
CA THR A 79 -5.50 -7.33 19.27
C THR A 79 -6.75 -7.48 18.39
N CYS A 80 -7.32 -6.38 17.90
CA CYS A 80 -8.51 -6.46 17.05
C CYS A 80 -8.16 -6.99 15.65
N VAL A 81 -7.09 -6.49 15.05
CA VAL A 81 -6.65 -6.90 13.70
C VAL A 81 -6.34 -8.40 13.64
N LYS A 82 -5.83 -9.00 14.73
CA LYS A 82 -5.70 -10.46 14.87
C LYS A 82 -7.01 -11.20 14.71
N HIS A 83 -8.06 -10.70 15.34
CA HIS A 83 -9.34 -11.40 15.37
C HIS A 83 -9.93 -11.50 13.96
N VAL A 84 -9.76 -10.44 13.17
CA VAL A 84 -10.21 -10.33 11.77
C VAL A 84 -9.20 -10.87 10.76
N ARG A 85 -8.15 -11.55 11.26
CA ARG A 85 -7.07 -12.09 10.43
C ARG A 85 -7.56 -13.04 9.34
N PRO A 86 -8.37 -14.06 9.67
CA PRO A 86 -8.87 -14.98 8.66
C PRO A 86 -9.64 -14.29 7.52
N GLU A 87 -10.30 -13.17 7.83
CA GLU A 87 -11.08 -12.39 6.89
C GLU A 87 -10.18 -11.56 5.98
N TYR A 88 -9.23 -10.80 6.53
CA TYR A 88 -8.38 -9.97 5.69
C TYR A 88 -7.33 -10.81 4.93
N GLU A 89 -6.91 -12.00 5.41
CA GLU A 89 -6.03 -12.91 4.65
C GLU A 89 -6.69 -13.42 3.36
N LYS A 90 -8.02 -13.45 3.29
CA LYS A 90 -8.71 -13.74 2.02
C LYS A 90 -8.43 -12.68 0.96
N CYS A 91 -8.14 -11.44 1.37
CA CYS A 91 -7.79 -10.34 0.48
C CYS A 91 -6.42 -10.54 -0.19
N SER A 92 -5.42 -11.11 0.51
CA SER A 92 -4.08 -11.32 -0.05
C SER A 92 -4.04 -12.48 -1.04
N LYS A 93 -4.95 -13.46 -0.90
CA LYS A 93 -4.97 -14.67 -1.73
C LYS A 93 -5.04 -14.39 -3.22
N ARG A 94 -5.86 -13.42 -3.65
CA ARG A 94 -5.96 -13.06 -5.08
C ARG A 94 -4.63 -12.48 -5.58
N TYR A 95 -4.03 -11.61 -4.78
CA TYR A 95 -2.75 -10.99 -5.09
C TYR A 95 -1.61 -12.01 -5.18
N GLU A 96 -1.55 -12.95 -4.24
CA GLU A 96 -0.60 -14.08 -4.28
C GLU A 96 -0.76 -14.92 -5.56
N VAL A 97 -2.00 -15.28 -5.91
CA VAL A 97 -2.28 -16.04 -7.14
C VAL A 97 -1.84 -15.24 -8.37
N THR A 98 -2.20 -13.96 -8.47
CA THR A 98 -1.77 -13.08 -9.58
C THR A 98 -0.25 -13.10 -9.76
N LEU A 99 0.52 -12.93 -8.68
CA LEU A 99 1.99 -12.95 -8.75
C LEU A 99 2.55 -14.30 -9.23
N THR A 100 1.96 -15.42 -8.77
CA THR A 100 2.41 -16.76 -9.17
C THR A 100 2.08 -17.07 -10.63
N THR A 101 0.85 -16.82 -11.07
CA THR A 101 0.41 -17.11 -12.44
C THR A 101 1.20 -16.32 -13.47
N LEU A 102 1.44 -15.03 -13.21
CA LEU A 102 2.22 -14.19 -14.13
C LEU A 102 3.72 -14.56 -14.16
N SER A 103 4.24 -15.14 -13.07
CA SER A 103 5.62 -15.64 -13.03
C SER A 103 5.80 -16.92 -13.87
N ASP A 104 4.73 -17.67 -14.09
CA ASP A 104 4.74 -18.90 -14.87
C ASP A 104 4.38 -18.67 -16.35
N SER A 105 3.53 -17.69 -16.67
CA SER A 105 3.26 -17.28 -18.06
C SER A 105 4.49 -16.70 -18.76
N HIS A 106 5.29 -15.90 -18.04
CA HIS A 106 6.55 -15.34 -18.56
C HIS A 106 7.60 -16.40 -18.94
N LYS A 107 7.52 -17.63 -18.42
CA LYS A 107 8.41 -18.73 -18.81
C LYS A 107 8.01 -19.38 -20.14
N THR A 108 6.75 -19.23 -20.55
CA THR A 108 6.19 -19.91 -21.73
C THR A 108 6.27 -19.04 -22.99
N GLU A 109 6.26 -17.71 -22.85
CA GLU A 109 6.33 -16.75 -23.96
C GLU A 109 7.75 -16.53 -24.53
N GLN A 110 8.80 -17.12 -23.95
CA GLN A 110 10.16 -17.01 -24.48
C GLN A 110 10.37 -17.78 -25.81
N TYR A 111 9.33 -18.49 -26.29
CA TYR A 111 9.30 -19.23 -27.56
C TYR A 111 8.15 -18.78 -28.47
N GLN A 112 7.99 -17.48 -28.72
CA GLN A 112 7.23 -17.02 -29.89
C GLN A 112 7.63 -15.59 -30.26
N THR A 113 8.51 -15.49 -31.26
CA THR A 113 8.64 -14.31 -32.10
C THR A 113 7.29 -14.09 -32.80
N ASP A 114 6.64 -12.95 -32.56
CA ASP A 114 6.05 -12.08 -33.60
C ASP A 114 5.25 -10.91 -32.98
N HIS A 115 5.80 -9.71 -33.14
CA HIS A 115 5.06 -8.53 -33.59
C HIS A 115 3.89 -7.93 -32.74
N ASP A 116 4.00 -7.80 -31.41
CA ASP A 116 3.30 -6.73 -30.63
C ASP A 116 3.93 -6.49 -29.25
N GLY A 117 5.18 -6.03 -29.21
CA GLY A 117 6.04 -6.04 -28.01
C GLY A 117 5.80 -4.92 -26.98
N GLY A 118 4.77 -4.08 -27.15
CA GLY A 118 4.50 -2.93 -26.27
C GLY A 118 3.52 -3.22 -25.13
N ASN A 119 2.48 -4.01 -25.40
CA ASN A 119 1.34 -4.14 -24.50
C ASN A 119 1.58 -5.12 -23.33
N SER A 120 2.35 -6.19 -23.55
CA SER A 120 2.51 -7.29 -22.55
C SER A 120 3.14 -6.83 -21.22
N HIS A 121 4.16 -5.96 -21.24
CA HIS A 121 4.78 -5.48 -20.01
C HIS A 121 3.91 -4.46 -19.26
N GLU A 122 3.20 -3.59 -20.00
CA GLU A 122 2.25 -2.65 -19.40
C GLU A 122 1.05 -3.39 -18.81
N ASP A 123 0.54 -4.42 -19.50
CA ASP A 123 -0.55 -5.28 -19.03
C ASP A 123 -0.13 -6.10 -17.80
N TYR A 124 1.12 -6.58 -17.75
CA TYR A 124 1.69 -7.22 -16.57
C TYR A 124 1.71 -6.25 -15.37
N LEU A 125 2.26 -5.05 -15.55
CA LEU A 125 2.36 -4.05 -14.49
C LEU A 125 0.96 -3.64 -14.01
N ARG A 126 0.05 -3.35 -14.94
CA ARG A 126 -1.36 -3.04 -14.67
C ARG A 126 -2.01 -4.15 -13.83
N THR A 127 -1.84 -5.41 -14.22
CA THR A 127 -2.42 -6.55 -13.51
C THR A 127 -1.87 -6.70 -12.09
N VAL A 128 -0.55 -6.62 -11.91
CA VAL A 128 0.08 -6.69 -10.58
C VAL A 128 -0.36 -5.52 -9.71
N CYS A 129 -0.37 -4.31 -10.25
CA CYS A 129 -0.72 -3.11 -9.52
C CYS A 129 -2.18 -3.07 -9.12
N CYS A 130 -3.12 -3.40 -10.02
CA CYS A 130 -4.53 -3.44 -9.67
C CYS A 130 -4.84 -4.51 -8.62
N SER A 131 -4.25 -5.71 -8.75
CA SER A 131 -4.39 -6.76 -7.75
C SER A 131 -3.83 -6.35 -6.37
N PHE A 132 -2.75 -5.56 -6.36
CA PHE A 132 -2.21 -4.98 -5.12
C PHE A 132 -3.12 -3.90 -4.52
N GLN A 133 -3.68 -2.99 -5.33
CA GLN A 133 -4.63 -1.97 -4.84
C GLN A 133 -5.89 -2.61 -4.26
N GLU A 134 -6.43 -3.62 -4.95
CA GLU A 134 -7.56 -4.39 -4.49
C GLU A 134 -7.29 -5.07 -3.14
N TYR A 135 -6.09 -5.63 -2.97
CA TYR A 135 -5.65 -6.19 -1.70
C TYR A 135 -5.66 -5.14 -0.57
N LEU A 136 -5.10 -3.95 -0.81
CA LEU A 136 -5.08 -2.86 0.18
C LEU A 136 -6.50 -2.44 0.57
N MET A 137 -7.37 -2.19 -0.41
CA MET A 137 -8.75 -1.75 -0.14
C MET A 137 -9.58 -2.81 0.58
N CYS A 138 -9.50 -4.07 0.15
CA CYS A 138 -10.20 -5.17 0.79
C CYS A 138 -9.76 -5.32 2.26
N SER A 139 -8.45 -5.23 2.51
CA SER A 139 -7.90 -5.33 3.87
C SER A 139 -8.34 -4.15 4.73
N GLU A 140 -8.28 -2.94 4.20
CA GLU A 140 -8.72 -1.73 4.88
C GLU A 140 -10.20 -1.78 5.23
N GLN A 141 -11.08 -2.14 4.29
CA GLN A 141 -12.52 -2.25 4.51
C GLN A 141 -12.86 -3.35 5.53
N THR A 142 -12.17 -4.49 5.46
CA THR A 142 -12.34 -5.58 6.44
C THR A 142 -12.02 -5.10 7.85
N VAL A 143 -10.86 -4.45 8.03
CA VAL A 143 -10.47 -3.91 9.34
C VAL A 143 -11.39 -2.76 9.76
N GLN A 144 -11.80 -1.88 8.85
CA GLN A 144 -12.70 -0.76 9.15
C GLN A 144 -14.02 -1.25 9.74
N SER A 145 -14.63 -2.25 9.12
CA SER A 145 -15.92 -2.79 9.54
C SER A 145 -15.91 -3.42 10.93
N SER A 146 -14.74 -3.85 11.41
CA SER A 146 -14.61 -4.68 12.62
C SER A 146 -13.81 -4.02 13.74
N CYS A 147 -12.85 -3.16 13.40
CA CYS A 147 -11.88 -2.55 14.31
C CYS A 147 -11.89 -1.01 14.30
N GLY A 148 -12.66 -0.39 13.40
CA GLY A 148 -12.78 1.05 13.29
C GLY A 148 -11.79 1.72 12.33
N ASP A 149 -12.02 3.00 12.07
CA ASP A 149 -11.33 3.77 11.03
C ASP A 149 -9.82 3.92 11.29
N GLU A 150 -9.42 4.13 12.55
CA GLU A 150 -8.02 4.31 12.93
C GLU A 150 -7.19 3.04 12.66
N ALA A 151 -7.73 1.87 13.04
CA ALA A 151 -7.11 0.57 12.77
C ALA A 151 -7.03 0.27 11.27
N ALA A 152 -8.05 0.68 10.51
CA ALA A 152 -8.10 0.50 9.06
C ALA A 152 -7.04 1.33 8.35
N LEU A 153 -6.93 2.62 8.70
CA LEU A 153 -5.93 3.52 8.17
C LEU A 153 -4.51 3.04 8.51
N PHE A 154 -4.29 2.63 9.76
CA PHE A 154 -3.02 2.06 10.18
C PHE A 154 -2.66 0.80 9.38
N THR A 155 -3.61 -0.12 9.21
CA THR A 155 -3.41 -1.37 8.46
C THR A 155 -3.06 -1.09 7.00
N SER A 156 -3.81 -0.21 6.33
CA SER A 156 -3.55 0.19 4.95
C SER A 156 -2.16 0.81 4.78
N ALA A 157 -1.78 1.72 5.69
CA ALA A 157 -0.46 2.32 5.69
C ALA A 157 0.66 1.31 5.98
N PHE A 158 0.46 0.39 6.92
CA PHE A 158 1.41 -0.68 7.26
C PHE A 158 1.65 -1.60 6.06
N LEU A 159 0.58 -2.13 5.46
CA LEU A 159 0.65 -3.01 4.28
C LEU A 159 1.32 -2.32 3.10
N LYS A 160 0.97 -1.05 2.86
CA LYS A 160 1.62 -0.25 1.83
C LYS A 160 3.10 -0.09 2.12
N ARG A 161 3.52 0.22 3.35
CA ARG A 161 4.95 0.39 3.70
C ARG A 161 5.74 -0.91 3.58
N MET A 162 5.14 -2.03 3.96
CA MET A 162 5.70 -3.38 3.85
C MET A 162 5.84 -3.85 2.41
N ALA A 163 5.06 -3.31 1.48
CA ALA A 163 5.31 -3.54 0.06
C ALA A 163 6.65 -2.94 -0.36
N SER A 164 7.40 -3.69 -1.18
CA SER A 164 8.69 -3.22 -1.68
C SER A 164 8.53 -1.88 -2.39
N ASN A 165 9.59 -1.07 -2.38
CA ASN A 165 9.56 0.21 -3.08
C ASN A 165 9.45 0.05 -4.60
N ILE A 166 9.73 -1.14 -5.16
CA ILE A 166 9.41 -1.47 -6.56
C ILE A 166 7.91 -1.30 -6.77
N ILE A 167 7.11 -2.06 -6.01
CA ILE A 167 5.64 -2.05 -6.19
C ILE A 167 5.08 -0.67 -5.90
N LYS A 168 5.57 0.01 -4.86
CA LYS A 168 5.13 1.39 -4.60
C LYS A 168 5.40 2.31 -5.77
N ASN A 169 6.59 2.26 -6.36
CA ASN A 169 7.00 3.18 -7.42
C ASN A 169 6.31 2.86 -8.74
N PHE A 170 6.22 1.59 -9.14
CA PHE A 170 5.57 1.17 -10.38
C PHE A 170 4.04 1.29 -10.32
N CYS A 171 3.43 1.15 -9.13
CA CYS A 171 1.98 1.24 -8.96
C CYS A 171 1.51 2.64 -8.53
N LEU A 172 2.34 3.68 -8.67
CA LEU A 172 1.90 5.06 -8.41
C LEU A 172 0.82 5.51 -9.40
N GLU A 173 0.94 5.08 -10.66
CA GLU A 173 0.10 5.51 -11.78
C GLU A 173 -1.20 4.70 -11.86
N TYR A 174 -1.16 3.41 -11.54
CA TYR A 174 -2.32 2.50 -11.56
C TYR A 174 -3.21 2.64 -10.31
N ARG A 175 -3.94 3.76 -10.18
CA ARG A 175 -4.90 4.00 -9.08
C ARG A 175 -6.31 4.29 -9.59
N GLY A 176 -7.31 3.91 -8.79
CA GLY A 176 -8.70 4.32 -9.01
C GLY A 176 -9.35 3.72 -10.26
N HIS A 177 -9.79 4.60 -11.17
CA HIS A 177 -10.52 4.26 -12.40
C HIS A 177 -9.82 3.25 -13.31
N GLU A 178 -8.48 3.27 -13.40
CA GLU A 178 -7.72 2.32 -14.23
C GLU A 178 -7.84 0.86 -13.74
N CYS A 179 -8.12 0.67 -12.45
CA CYS A 179 -8.35 -0.62 -11.84
C CYS A 179 -9.85 -0.89 -11.58
N GLY A 180 -10.75 0.00 -12.02
CA GLY A 180 -12.18 -0.10 -11.76
C GLY A 180 -12.56 -0.04 -10.27
N LEU A 181 -11.70 0.55 -9.44
CA LEU A 181 -11.89 0.62 -8.00
C LEU A 181 -12.62 1.90 -7.61
N PRO A 182 -13.51 1.87 -6.59
CA PRO A 182 -14.15 3.07 -6.11
C PRO A 182 -13.07 4.05 -5.61
N ASP A 183 -12.98 5.21 -6.24
CA ASP A 183 -12.14 6.28 -5.73
C ASP A 183 -12.64 6.63 -4.32
N LYS A 184 -11.76 6.52 -3.31
CA LYS A 184 -11.97 7.28 -2.08
C LYS A 184 -11.89 8.73 -2.51
N ALA A 185 -13.06 9.32 -2.76
CA ALA A 185 -13.20 10.71 -3.19
C ALA A 185 -12.22 11.55 -2.37
N ALA A 186 -11.30 12.21 -3.07
CA ALA A 186 -10.61 13.35 -2.50
C ALA A 186 -11.71 14.23 -1.89
N ASP A 187 -11.55 14.55 -0.61
CA ASP A 187 -12.52 15.31 0.14
C ASP A 187 -12.93 16.53 -0.68
N THR A 188 -14.24 16.68 -0.76
CA THR A 188 -14.94 17.41 -1.79
C THR A 188 -14.69 18.90 -1.59
N ASP A 189 -13.74 19.47 -2.35
CA ASP A 189 -13.45 20.92 -2.45
C ASP A 189 -14.60 21.72 -3.12
N TYR A 190 -15.79 21.12 -3.18
CA TYR A 190 -17.04 21.70 -3.69
C TYR A 190 -17.70 22.62 -2.65
N SER A 191 -17.35 22.45 -1.37
CA SER A 191 -17.86 23.29 -0.28
C SER A 191 -17.38 24.74 -0.40
N VAL A 192 -16.12 24.96 -0.80
CA VAL A 192 -15.56 26.31 -0.95
C VAL A 192 -16.18 27.04 -2.15
N ILE A 193 -16.45 26.32 -3.24
CA ILE A 193 -17.05 26.89 -4.45
C ILE A 193 -18.49 27.36 -4.18
N MET A 194 -19.30 26.56 -3.48
CA MET A 194 -20.69 26.93 -3.14
C MET A 194 -20.77 28.10 -2.15
N VAL A 195 -19.85 28.19 -1.18
CA VAL A 195 -19.78 29.33 -0.25
C VAL A 195 -19.33 30.61 -0.98
N SER A 196 -18.41 30.52 -1.93
CA SER A 196 -17.94 31.70 -2.68
C SER A 196 -19.00 32.28 -3.62
N ILE A 197 -19.80 31.42 -4.27
CA ILE A 197 -20.88 31.85 -5.17
C ILE A 197 -22.01 32.53 -4.39
N SER A 198 -22.34 31.99 -3.21
CA SER A 198 -23.40 32.56 -2.37
C SER A 198 -23.01 33.91 -1.75
N VAL A 199 -21.74 34.12 -1.40
CA VAL A 199 -21.24 35.43 -0.94
C VAL A 199 -21.25 36.46 -2.09
N MET A 200 -20.81 36.07 -3.29
CA MET A 200 -20.83 36.93 -4.48
C MET A 200 -22.25 37.34 -4.90
N ALA A 201 -23.21 36.41 -4.88
CA ALA A 201 -24.60 36.71 -5.21
C ALA A 201 -25.24 37.69 -4.22
N ASN A 202 -24.94 37.54 -2.92
CA ASN A 202 -25.42 38.47 -1.89
C ASN A 202 -24.79 39.87 -2.01
N LEU A 203 -23.51 39.96 -2.38
CA LEU A 203 -22.84 41.24 -2.66
C LEU A 203 -23.42 41.95 -3.89
N LEU A 204 -23.69 41.21 -4.96
CA LEU A 204 -24.32 41.78 -6.17
C LEU A 204 -25.76 42.25 -5.90
N ALA A 205 -26.53 41.47 -5.12
CA ALA A 205 -27.88 41.87 -4.69
C ALA A 205 -27.85 43.14 -3.83
N TYR A 206 -26.89 43.25 -2.89
CA TYR A 206 -26.71 44.44 -2.05
C TYR A 206 -26.38 45.69 -2.87
N MET A 207 -25.49 45.57 -3.86
CA MET A 207 -25.12 46.68 -4.74
C MET A 207 -26.26 47.10 -5.68
N SER A 208 -27.11 46.16 -6.11
CA SER A 208 -28.29 46.47 -6.93
C SER A 208 -29.45 47.10 -6.15
N GLY A 209 -29.57 46.81 -4.85
CA GLY A 209 -30.56 47.43 -3.95
C GLY A 209 -30.23 48.87 -3.54
N ALA A 210 -28.98 49.31 -3.70
CA ALA A 210 -28.53 50.67 -3.38
C ALA A 210 -28.77 51.69 -4.52
N LEU A 211 -29.31 51.24 -5.66
CA LEU A 211 -29.50 52.06 -6.89
C LEU A 211 -30.97 52.35 -7.23
N VAL A 212 -31.88 52.29 -6.26
CA VAL A 212 -33.24 52.85 -6.41
C VAL A 212 -33.24 54.26 -5.81
N PRO A 213 -33.14 55.34 -6.60
CA PRO A 213 -33.46 56.67 -6.13
C PRO A 213 -34.98 56.85 -6.09
N THR A 214 -35.47 57.39 -4.97
CA THR A 214 -36.77 58.07 -4.86
C THR A 214 -36.92 59.20 -5.86
#